data_AF-A0A0L0LI95-F1
#
_entry.id   AF-A0A0L0LI95-F1
#
_cell.length_a   1.000
_cell.length_b   1.000
_cell.length_c   1.000
_cell.angle_alpha   90.00
_cell.angle_beta   90.00
_cell.angle_gamma   90.00
#
_symmetry.space_group_name_H-M   'P 1'
#
loop_
_entity.id
_entity.type
_entity.pdbx_description
1 polymer ?
#
loop_
_entity_poly.entity_id
_entity_poly.type
_entity_poly.pdbx_seq_one_letter_code
_entity_poly.pdbx_strand_id
1 'polypeptide(L)'
;MLDKIEKITTESFVSGFIFLISFIGPSTALVYYFKNDVFVNVDISKLLLLSVSFFTPFLLINFSIIMLSSDRPSNNERELFDLTMLSVLISSFVCYLAIFICYLFDFNFERFIYLAIFIEILFLFYNSKIKKI
;
A
#
# COMPACT_ATOMS: atom_id res chain seq x y z
N MET A 1 -18.43 20.82 18.76
CA MET A 1 -18.12 19.55 18.06
C MET A 1 -18.26 19.69 16.55
N LEU A 2 -19.23 20.49 16.06
CA LEU A 2 -19.35 20.91 14.66
C LEU A 2 -18.22 21.85 14.19
N ASP A 3 -17.76 22.77 15.05
CA ASP A 3 -16.67 23.74 14.69
C ASP A 3 -15.30 23.11 14.41
N LYS A 4 -15.08 21.84 14.77
CA LYS A 4 -13.83 21.11 14.44
C LYS A 4 -13.82 20.54 13.02
N ILE A 5 -14.97 20.44 12.38
CA ILE A 5 -15.11 19.93 10.99
C ILE A 5 -14.76 21.03 9.98
N GLU A 6 -14.80 22.30 10.40
CA GLU A 6 -14.77 23.46 9.50
C GLU A 6 -13.38 23.90 9.02
N LYS A 7 -12.32 23.16 9.38
CA LYS A 7 -10.96 23.37 8.82
C LYS A 7 -10.35 22.08 8.30
N ILE A 8 -11.03 21.41 7.37
CA ILE A 8 -10.31 20.54 6.42
C ILE A 8 -9.51 21.49 5.53
N THR A 9 -8.21 21.58 5.75
CA THR A 9 -7.33 22.27 4.82
C THR A 9 -7.26 21.47 3.52
N THR A 10 -7.09 22.16 2.39
CA THR A 10 -6.94 21.51 1.07
C THR A 10 -5.85 20.45 1.10
N GLU A 11 -4.77 20.68 1.83
CA GLU A 11 -3.67 19.73 2.04
C GLU A 11 -4.13 18.43 2.71
N SER A 12 -4.90 18.50 3.79
CA SER A 12 -5.44 17.32 4.47
C SER A 12 -6.41 16.53 3.57
N PHE A 13 -7.22 17.23 2.78
CA PHE A 13 -8.12 16.58 1.82
C PHE A 13 -7.32 15.83 0.73
N VAL A 14 -6.33 16.48 0.13
CA VAL A 14 -5.49 15.89 -0.92
C VAL A 14 -4.73 14.68 -0.37
N SER A 15 -4.11 14.79 0.81
CA SER A 15 -3.40 13.68 1.44
C SER A 15 -4.32 12.49 1.73
N GLY A 16 -5.53 12.73 2.25
CA GLY A 16 -6.52 11.68 2.48
C GLY A 16 -6.99 11.01 1.19
N PHE A 17 -7.15 11.77 0.12
CA PHE A 17 -7.53 11.24 -1.19
C PHE A 17 -6.42 10.37 -1.80
N ILE A 18 -5.16 10.84 -1.74
CA ILE A 18 -4.00 10.05 -2.18
C ILE A 18 -3.90 8.77 -1.37
N PHE A 19 -4.06 8.84 -0.04
CA PHE A 19 -4.04 7.67 0.83
C PHE A 19 -5.07 6.63 0.37
N LEU A 20 -6.31 7.05 0.13
CA LEU A 20 -7.40 6.18 -0.28
C LEU A 20 -7.12 5.53 -1.64
N ILE A 21 -6.66 6.30 -2.62
CA ILE A 21 -6.32 5.78 -3.96
C ILE A 21 -5.13 4.81 -3.88
N SER A 22 -4.08 5.17 -3.14
CA SER A 22 -2.90 4.32 -3.01
C SER A 22 -3.21 3.01 -2.28
N PHE A 23 -4.19 3.03 -1.37
CA PHE A 23 -4.62 1.86 -0.62
C PHE A 23 -5.54 0.93 -1.44
N ILE A 24 -6.50 1.49 -2.18
CA ILE A 24 -7.54 0.71 -2.90
C ILE A 24 -7.15 0.43 -4.36
N GLY A 25 -6.48 1.38 -5.01
CA GLY A 25 -6.13 1.33 -6.43
C GLY A 25 -5.35 0.07 -6.84
N PRO A 26 -4.16 -0.22 -6.25
CA PRO A 26 -3.33 -1.34 -6.70
C PRO A 26 -4.02 -2.69 -6.50
N SER A 27 -4.73 -2.88 -5.40
CA SER A 27 -5.44 -4.13 -5.10
C SER A 27 -6.68 -4.31 -5.99
N THR A 28 -7.36 -3.23 -6.34
CA THR A 28 -8.45 -3.27 -7.32
C THR A 28 -7.93 -3.59 -8.73
N ALA A 29 -6.79 -3.00 -9.13
CA ALA A 29 -6.13 -3.31 -10.40
C ALA A 29 -5.68 -4.77 -10.47
N LEU A 30 -5.20 -5.33 -9.36
CA LEU A 30 -4.84 -6.73 -9.23
C LEU A 30 -6.04 -7.65 -9.47
N VAL A 31 -7.19 -7.37 -8.83
CA VAL A 31 -8.40 -8.18 -9.00
C VAL A 31 -8.91 -8.07 -10.44
N TYR A 32 -8.91 -6.87 -11.01
CA TYR A 32 -9.28 -6.65 -12.40
C TYR A 32 -8.42 -7.45 -13.38
N TYR A 33 -7.10 -7.47 -13.17
CA TYR A 33 -6.15 -8.16 -14.06
C TYR A 33 -6.20 -9.68 -13.92
N PHE A 34 -6.11 -10.22 -12.71
CA PHE A 34 -6.00 -11.67 -12.50
C PHE A 34 -7.32 -12.41 -12.38
N LYS A 35 -8.39 -11.71 -12.01
CA LYS A 35 -9.71 -12.29 -11.67
C LYS A 35 -10.83 -11.39 -12.16
N ASN A 36 -10.81 -11.06 -13.45
CA ASN A 36 -11.81 -10.21 -14.08
C ASN A 36 -13.26 -10.65 -13.80
N ASP A 37 -13.51 -11.97 -13.82
CA ASP A 37 -14.83 -12.53 -13.48
C ASP A 37 -15.29 -12.14 -12.06
N VAL A 38 -14.37 -12.09 -11.10
CA VAL A 38 -14.67 -11.65 -9.73
C VAL A 38 -14.93 -10.15 -9.72
N PHE A 39 -14.14 -9.36 -10.46
CA PHE A 39 -14.32 -7.92 -10.55
C PHE A 39 -15.70 -7.51 -11.08
N VAL A 40 -16.19 -8.21 -12.11
CA VAL A 40 -17.45 -7.87 -12.79
C VAL A 40 -18.67 -8.34 -12.02
N ASN A 41 -18.59 -9.51 -11.36
CA ASN A 41 -19.77 -10.16 -10.76
C ASN A 41 -19.98 -9.82 -9.28
N VAL A 42 -19.01 -9.18 -8.62
CA VAL A 42 -19.04 -8.93 -7.18
C VAL A 42 -19.48 -7.50 -6.88
N ASP A 43 -20.33 -7.34 -5.87
CA ASP A 43 -20.77 -6.03 -5.38
C ASP A 43 -19.57 -5.15 -4.97
N ILE A 44 -19.69 -3.84 -5.19
CA ILE A 44 -18.60 -2.90 -4.92
C ILE A 44 -18.10 -2.93 -3.47
N SER A 45 -18.98 -3.18 -2.50
CA SER A 45 -18.61 -3.30 -1.08
C SER A 45 -17.71 -4.51 -0.81
N LYS A 46 -18.03 -5.66 -1.42
CA LYS A 46 -17.23 -6.88 -1.35
C LYS A 46 -15.90 -6.72 -2.08
N LEU A 47 -15.90 -6.04 -3.23
CA LEU A 47 -14.68 -5.72 -3.97
C LEU A 47 -13.75 -4.84 -3.13
N LEU A 48 -14.27 -3.78 -2.49
CA LEU A 48 -13.49 -2.93 -1.59
C LEU A 48 -12.91 -3.72 -0.43
N LEU A 49 -13.70 -4.58 0.20
CA LEU A 49 -13.24 -5.42 1.31
C LEU A 49 -12.16 -6.42 0.87
N LEU A 50 -12.29 -6.99 -0.32
CA LEU A 50 -11.28 -7.85 -0.92
C LEU A 50 -9.99 -7.07 -1.21
N SER A 51 -10.10 -5.87 -1.79
CA SER A 51 -8.99 -4.98 -2.07
C SER A 51 -8.21 -4.60 -0.81
N VAL A 52 -8.92 -4.24 0.27
CA VAL A 52 -8.33 -3.98 1.59
C VAL A 52 -7.60 -5.20 2.12
N SER A 53 -8.22 -6.39 2.02
CA SER A 53 -7.66 -7.64 2.54
C SER A 53 -6.38 -8.03 1.83
N PHE A 54 -6.29 -7.84 0.50
CA PHE A 54 -5.06 -8.10 -0.25
C PHE A 54 -3.95 -7.10 0.02
N PHE A 55 -4.29 -5.83 0.24
CA PHE A 55 -3.29 -4.78 0.46
C PHE A 55 -2.72 -4.79 1.88
N THR A 56 -3.53 -5.15 2.88
CA THR A 56 -3.17 -5.08 4.30
C THR A 56 -1.87 -5.82 4.66
N PRO A 57 -1.59 -7.04 4.17
CA PRO A 57 -0.32 -7.73 4.45
C PRO A 57 0.91 -6.94 4.00
N PHE A 58 0.89 -6.35 2.80
CA PHE A 58 1.99 -5.53 2.28
C PHE A 58 2.16 -4.25 3.11
N LEU A 59 1.05 -3.62 3.48
CA LEU A 59 1.08 -2.46 4.36
C LEU A 59 1.71 -2.78 5.72
N LEU A 60 1.33 -3.88 6.35
CA LEU A 60 1.86 -4.28 7.66
C LEU A 60 3.36 -4.57 7.60
N ILE A 61 3.82 -5.22 6.53
CA ILE A 61 5.24 -5.49 6.30
C ILE A 61 5.99 -4.16 6.18
N ASN A 62 5.61 -3.29 5.24
CA ASN A 62 6.29 -2.02 5.03
C ASN A 62 6.25 -1.09 6.24
N PHE A 63 5.10 -1.01 6.92
CA PHE A 63 4.97 -0.24 8.15
C PHE A 63 5.91 -0.73 9.25
N SER A 64 5.99 -2.05 9.44
CA SER A 64 6.91 -2.64 10.41
C SER A 64 8.37 -2.34 10.08
N ILE A 65 8.75 -2.41 8.79
CA ILE A 65 10.11 -2.13 8.32
C ILE A 65 10.50 -0.68 8.61
N ILE A 66 9.62 0.24 8.21
CA ILE A 66 9.84 1.68 8.37
C ILE A 66 9.91 2.04 9.85
N MET A 67 9.01 1.47 10.67
CA MET A 67 8.99 1.69 12.11
C MET A 67 10.26 1.17 12.79
N LEU A 68 10.75 -0.02 12.43
CA LEU A 68 12.00 -0.58 12.97
C LEU A 68 13.25 0.14 12.47
N SER A 69 13.17 0.77 11.30
CA SER A 69 14.26 1.56 10.71
C SER A 69 14.31 2.97 11.27
N SER A 70 13.20 3.51 11.75
CA SER A 70 13.13 4.82 12.39
C SER A 70 13.84 4.81 13.75
N ASP A 71 14.85 5.64 13.91
CA ASP A 71 15.59 5.79 15.18
C ASP A 71 14.84 6.64 16.21
N ARG A 72 13.64 7.14 15.88
CA ARG A 72 12.82 7.96 16.77
C ARG A 72 11.58 7.18 17.22
N PRO A 73 11.36 7.01 18.53
CA PRO A 73 10.06 6.56 19.02
C PRO A 73 9.02 7.62 18.63
N SER A 74 8.08 7.25 17.76
CA SER A 74 7.03 8.14 17.28
C SER A 74 6.01 8.41 18.40
N ASN A 75 6.34 9.36 19.29
CA ASN A 75 5.43 9.79 20.37
C ASN A 75 4.41 10.83 19.89
N ASN A 76 4.49 11.24 18.61
CA ASN A 76 3.60 12.24 18.01
C ASN A 76 2.67 11.59 16.98
N GLU A 77 1.36 11.85 17.07
CA GLU A 77 0.34 11.36 16.15
C GLU A 77 0.64 11.76 14.69
N ARG A 78 1.24 12.93 14.47
CA ARG A 78 1.61 13.40 13.13
C ARG A 78 2.72 12.56 12.52
N GLU A 79 3.72 12.15 13.32
CA GLU A 79 4.80 11.29 12.84
C GLU A 79 4.28 9.89 12.49
N LEU A 80 3.38 9.34 13.30
CA LEU A 80 2.71 8.07 12.98
C LEU A 80 1.93 8.15 11.66
N PHE A 81 1.18 9.23 11.45
CA PHE A 81 0.46 9.45 10.19
C PHE A 81 1.41 9.49 8.99
N ASP A 82 2.53 10.22 9.10
CA ASP A 82 3.52 10.34 8.04
C ASP A 82 4.18 8.98 7.72
N LEU A 83 4.50 8.18 8.75
CA LEU A 83 5.05 6.82 8.58
C LEU A 83 4.02 5.89 7.92
N THR A 84 2.75 5.95 8.35
CA THR A 84 1.67 5.17 7.73
C THR A 84 1.46 5.56 6.27
N MET A 85 1.46 6.86 5.96
CA MET A 85 1.32 7.36 4.59
C MET A 85 2.47 6.88 3.71
N LEU A 86 3.72 6.97 4.20
CA LEU A 86 4.89 6.45 3.50
C LEU A 86 4.78 4.94 3.25
N SER A 87 4.31 4.19 4.24
CA SER A 87 4.10 2.74 4.14
C SER A 87 3.06 2.36 3.08
N VAL A 88 1.97 3.13 2.99
CA VAL A 88 0.94 2.96 1.96
C VAL A 88 1.51 3.26 0.58
N LEU A 89 2.27 4.34 0.42
CA LEU A 89 2.87 4.71 -0.87
C LEU A 89 3.86 3.65 -1.36
N ILE A 90 4.73 3.14 -0.47
CA ILE A 90 5.69 2.07 -0.81
C ILE A 90 4.94 0.79 -1.17
N SER A 91 3.98 0.36 -0.35
CA SER A 91 3.18 -0.84 -0.64
C SER A 91 2.44 -0.74 -1.97
N SER A 92 1.88 0.44 -2.26
CA SER A 92 1.21 0.73 -3.53
C SER A 92 2.18 0.64 -4.71
N PHE A 93 3.37 1.22 -4.57
CA PHE A 93 4.42 1.15 -5.58
C PHE A 93 4.86 -0.29 -5.84
N VAL A 94 5.10 -1.09 -4.79
CA VAL A 94 5.46 -2.51 -4.91
C VAL A 94 4.37 -3.29 -5.66
N CYS A 95 3.10 -3.13 -5.26
CA CYS A 95 2.00 -3.81 -5.92
C CYS A 95 1.87 -3.41 -7.40
N TYR A 96 1.90 -2.11 -7.72
CA TYR A 96 1.81 -1.66 -9.11
C TYR A 96 2.99 -2.11 -9.95
N LEU A 97 4.22 -2.08 -9.41
CA LEU A 97 5.40 -2.56 -10.11
C LEU A 97 5.30 -4.06 -10.41
N ALA A 98 4.86 -4.85 -9.43
CA ALA A 98 4.63 -6.30 -9.62
C ALA A 98 3.53 -6.58 -10.64
N ILE A 99 2.41 -5.86 -10.60
CA ILE A 99 1.33 -5.96 -11.61
C ILE A 99 1.85 -5.60 -12.99
N PHE A 100 2.62 -4.51 -13.12
CA PHE A 100 3.20 -4.07 -14.37
C PHE A 100 4.15 -5.11 -14.98
N ILE A 101 5.02 -5.71 -14.15
CA ILE A 101 5.88 -6.81 -14.58
C ILE A 101 5.04 -8.01 -15.03
N CYS A 102 4.02 -8.40 -14.24
CA CYS A 102 3.14 -9.50 -14.61
C CYS A 102 2.39 -9.25 -15.92
N TYR A 103 2.01 -8.00 -16.20
CA TYR A 103 1.39 -7.59 -17.45
C TYR A 103 2.35 -7.74 -18.65
N LEU A 104 3.60 -7.32 -18.51
CA LEU A 104 4.59 -7.41 -19.60
C LEU A 104 4.95 -8.85 -19.97
N PHE A 105 4.96 -9.76 -19.00
CA PHE A 105 5.40 -11.15 -19.19
C PHE A 105 4.26 -12.17 -19.17
N ASP A 106 3.01 -11.71 -19.15
CA ASP A 106 1.79 -12.54 -19.09
C ASP A 106 1.86 -13.59 -17.96
N PHE A 107 2.25 -13.12 -16.77
CA PHE A 107 2.36 -13.98 -15.59
C PHE A 107 1.02 -14.19 -14.90
N ASN A 108 0.88 -15.34 -14.24
CA ASN A 108 -0.28 -15.67 -13.41
C ASN A 108 -0.18 -15.04 -12.01
N PHE A 109 -1.26 -15.18 -11.23
CA PHE A 109 -1.37 -14.61 -9.88
C PHE A 109 -0.31 -15.15 -8.90
N GLU A 110 0.08 -16.42 -9.02
CA GLU A 110 1.12 -17.01 -8.17
C GLU A 110 2.48 -16.31 -8.40
N ARG A 111 2.83 -16.06 -9.65
CA ARG A 111 4.05 -15.31 -10.01
C ARG A 111 3.99 -13.86 -9.52
N PHE A 112 2.82 -13.24 -9.51
CA PHE A 112 2.65 -11.94 -8.87
C PHE A 112 3.03 -11.97 -7.40
N ILE A 113 2.56 -12.96 -6.63
CA ILE A 113 2.89 -13.08 -5.20
C ILE A 113 4.41 -13.22 -5.02
N TYR A 114 5.06 -14.09 -5.79
CA TYR A 114 6.50 -14.28 -5.72
C TYR A 114 7.28 -13.00 -6.06
N LEU A 115 6.85 -12.26 -7.09
CA LEU A 115 7.46 -10.98 -7.47
C LEU A 115 7.28 -9.92 -6.40
N ALA A 116 6.07 -9.79 -5.85
CA ALA A 116 5.80 -8.82 -4.79
C ALA A 116 6.65 -9.10 -3.55
N ILE A 117 6.70 -10.36 -3.10
CA ILE A 117 7.56 -10.79 -1.98
C ILE A 117 9.04 -10.53 -2.29
N PHE A 118 9.49 -10.82 -3.52
CA PHE A 118 10.88 -10.57 -3.91
C PHE A 118 11.23 -9.08 -3.84
N ILE A 119 10.35 -8.20 -4.32
CA ILE A 119 10.54 -6.74 -4.25
C ILE A 119 10.55 -6.26 -2.78
N GLU A 120 9.65 -6.77 -1.94
CA GLU A 120 9.63 -6.48 -0.49
C GLU A 120 10.96 -6.86 0.18
N ILE A 121 11.49 -8.04 -0.14
CA ILE A 121 12.79 -8.52 0.36
C ILE A 121 13.93 -7.61 -0.10
N LEU A 122 13.93 -7.15 -1.36
CA LEU A 122 14.93 -6.18 -1.83
C LEU A 122 14.85 -4.86 -1.05
N PHE A 123 13.63 -4.40 -0.75
CA PHE A 123 13.41 -3.19 0.03
C PHE A 123 13.92 -3.33 1.47
N LEU A 124 13.69 -4.48 2.10
CA LEU A 124 14.25 -4.87 3.39
C LEU A 124 15.79 -4.82 3.39
N PHE A 125 16.42 -5.46 2.41
CA PHE A 125 17.88 -5.50 2.31
C PHE A 125 18.46 -4.11 2.10
N TYR A 126 17.85 -3.28 1.25
CA TYR A 126 18.30 -1.91 1.01
C TYR A 126 18.27 -1.06 2.29
N ASN A 127 17.16 -1.08 3.03
CA ASN A 127 17.04 -0.36 4.30
C ASN A 127 18.03 -0.86 5.36
N SER A 128 18.25 -2.17 5.44
CA SER A 128 19.22 -2.75 6.38
C SER A 128 20.67 -2.32 6.13
N LYS A 129 21.04 -2.05 4.86
CA LYS A 129 22.37 -1.57 4.51
C LYS A 129 22.58 -0.10 4.89
N ILE A 130 21.56 0.73 4.71
CA ILE A 130 21.61 2.15 5.10
C ILE A 130 21.87 2.28 6.60
N LYS A 131 21.26 1.43 7.43
CA LYS A 131 21.44 1.47 8.90
C LYS A 131 22.85 1.05 9.37
N LYS A 132 23.68 0.47 8.50
CA LYS A 132 25.05 0.02 8.83
C LYS A 132 26.16 1.00 8.41
N ILE A 133 25.81 2.08 7.71
CA ILE A 133 26.73 3.14 7.29
C ILE A 133 26.55 4.32 8.23
#